data_AF-A0A7T5E778-F1
#
_entry.id   AF-A0A7T5E778-F1
#
_cell.length_a   1.000
_cell.length_b   1.000
_cell.length_c   1.000
_cell.angle_alpha   90.00
_cell.angle_beta   90.00
_cell.angle_gamma   90.00
#
_symmetry.space_group_name_H-M   'P 1'
#
loop_
_entity.id
_entity.type
_entity.pdbx_description
1 polymer ?
#
loop_
_entity_poly.entity_id
_entity_poly.type
_entity_poly.pdbx_seq_one_letter_code
_entity_poly.pdbx_strand_id
1 'polypeptide(L)'
;MTSTQILNTQLIDGLVQTLLALSLEERQLLFQRFEEEKTRHEIRAKLNQYEQRYGLSSPEFYTQFLSGTLGDAEDYIEWAGFYEMLQS
;
A
#
# COMPACT_ATOMS: atom_id res chain seq x y z
N MET A 1 -16.06 16.41 26.58
CA MET A 1 -15.48 15.99 25.28
C MET A 1 -14.30 16.91 25.00
N THR A 2 -13.13 16.38 24.68
CA THR A 2 -11.93 17.20 24.42
C THR A 2 -12.02 17.84 23.03
N SER A 3 -11.42 19.00 22.81
CA SER A 3 -11.50 19.73 21.53
C SER A 3 -11.04 18.90 20.33
N THR A 4 -10.09 17.99 20.52
CA THR A 4 -9.63 17.03 19.50
C THR A 4 -10.73 16.05 19.07
N GLN A 5 -11.58 15.63 20.00
CA GLN A 5 -12.65 14.68 19.74
C GLN A 5 -13.77 15.32 18.92
N ILE A 6 -14.08 16.58 19.21
CA ILE A 6 -15.07 17.39 18.46
C ILE A 6 -14.58 17.64 17.02
N LEU A 7 -13.30 18.00 16.86
CA LEU A 7 -12.70 18.23 15.54
C LEU A 7 -12.73 16.95 14.67
N ASN A 8 -12.44 15.79 15.27
CA ASN A 8 -12.47 14.51 14.56
C ASN A 8 -13.90 14.17 14.08
N THR A 9 -14.90 14.36 14.93
CA THR A 9 -16.30 14.13 14.56
C THR A 9 -16.75 15.06 13.42
N GLN A 10 -16.40 16.35 13.48
CA GLN A 10 -16.74 17.29 12.40
C GLN A 10 -16.07 16.94 11.06
N LEU A 11 -14.82 16.46 11.11
CA LEU A 11 -14.13 15.99 9.92
C LEU A 11 -14.81 14.77 9.30
N ILE A 12 -15.19 13.79 10.13
CA ILE A 12 -15.89 12.59 9.70
C ILE A 12 -17.23 12.95 9.05
N ASP A 13 -18.02 13.81 9.71
CA ASP A 13 -19.31 14.23 9.19
C ASP A 13 -19.18 14.94 7.83
N GLY A 14 -18.16 15.81 7.68
CA GLY A 14 -17.87 16.46 6.41
C GLY A 14 -17.52 15.46 5.30
N LEU A 15 -16.69 14.46 5.60
CA LEU A 15 -16.33 13.39 4.65
C LEU A 15 -17.53 12.51 4.27
N VAL A 16 -18.44 12.23 5.21
CA VAL A 16 -19.66 11.48 4.92
C VAL A 16 -20.57 12.28 4.00
N GLN A 17 -20.75 13.58 4.25
CA GLN A 17 -21.59 14.43 3.40
C GLN A 17 -21.03 14.55 1.98
N THR A 18 -19.70 14.70 1.81
CA THR A 18 -19.09 14.72 0.47
C THR A 18 -19.27 13.38 -0.25
N LEU A 19 -19.09 12.25 0.44
CA LEU A 19 -19.30 10.91 -0.13
C LEU A 19 -20.75 10.67 -0.57
N LEU A 20 -21.72 11.15 0.22
CA LEU A 20 -23.15 11.05 -0.10
C LEU A 20 -23.55 11.94 -1.28
N ALA A 21 -22.87 13.09 -1.47
CA ALA A 21 -23.12 14.01 -2.59
C ALA A 21 -22.60 13.50 -3.94
N LEU A 22 -21.70 12.51 -3.94
CA LEU A 22 -21.22 11.87 -5.17
C LEU A 22 -22.32 11.03 -5.85
N SER A 23 -22.20 10.86 -7.16
CA SER A 23 -22.94 9.83 -7.90
C SER A 23 -22.49 8.42 -7.50
N LEU A 24 -23.24 7.39 -7.92
CA LEU A 24 -22.87 6.00 -7.67
C LEU A 24 -21.53 5.65 -8.34
N GLU A 25 -21.33 6.08 -9.58
CA GLU A 25 -20.11 5.82 -10.36
C GLU A 25 -18.88 6.46 -9.71
N GLU A 26 -19.01 7.71 -9.25
CA GLU A 26 -17.93 8.41 -8.55
C GLU A 26 -17.58 7.75 -7.21
N ARG A 27 -18.58 7.27 -6.45
CA ARG A 27 -18.33 6.48 -5.23
C ARG A 27 -17.62 5.18 -5.54
N GLN A 28 -18.04 4.45 -6.57
CA GLN A 28 -17.39 3.20 -6.97
C GLN A 28 -15.92 3.43 -7.34
N LEU A 29 -15.64 4.47 -8.13
CA LEU A 29 -14.27 4.85 -8.48
C LEU A 29 -13.45 5.22 -7.23
N LEU A 30 -14.04 5.95 -6.29
CA LEU A 30 -13.38 6.32 -5.03
C LEU A 30 -13.06 5.09 -4.18
N PHE A 31 -14.01 4.17 -4.03
CA PHE A 31 -13.79 2.91 -3.30
C PHE A 31 -12.70 2.06 -3.96
N GLN A 32 -12.71 1.94 -5.29
CA GLN A 32 -11.67 1.24 -6.01
C GLN A 32 -10.29 1.84 -5.72
N ARG A 33 -10.15 3.17 -5.84
CA ARG A 33 -8.88 3.86 -5.55
C ARG A 33 -8.43 3.67 -4.10
N PHE A 34 -9.38 3.65 -3.17
CA PHE A 34 -9.10 3.43 -1.76
C PHE A 34 -8.54 2.02 -1.51
N GLU A 35 -9.18 0.99 -2.09
CA GLU A 35 -8.68 -0.39 -1.97
C GLU A 35 -7.33 -0.60 -2.67
N GLU A 36 -7.12 0.03 -3.83
CA GLU A 36 -5.82 0.04 -4.50
C GLU A 36 -4.72 0.67 -3.63
N GLU A 37 -5.00 1.83 -3.03
CA GLU A 37 -4.02 2.50 -2.15
C GLU A 37 -3.76 1.70 -0.88
N LYS A 38 -4.79 1.11 -0.29
CA LYS A 38 -4.64 0.20 0.86
C LYS A 38 -3.75 -0.99 0.50
N THR A 39 -4.00 -1.62 -0.65
CA THR A 39 -3.20 -2.75 -1.14
C THR A 39 -1.74 -2.33 -1.35
N ARG A 40 -1.50 -1.18 -2.01
CA ARG A 40 -0.14 -0.63 -2.17
C ARG A 40 0.54 -0.37 -0.83
N HIS A 41 -0.20 0.11 0.17
CA HIS A 41 0.33 0.34 1.50
C HIS A 41 0.75 -0.95 2.19
N GLU A 42 -0.07 -2.00 2.11
CA GLU A 42 0.23 -3.33 2.65
C GLU A 42 1.46 -3.95 1.96
N ILE A 43 1.56 -3.84 0.64
CA ILE A 43 2.73 -4.28 -0.13
C ILE A 43 3.99 -3.54 0.33
N ARG A 44 3.95 -2.21 0.46
CA ARG A 44 5.09 -1.42 0.96
C ARG A 44 5.50 -1.85 2.36
N ALA A 45 4.55 -2.14 3.24
CA ALA A 45 4.85 -2.64 4.58
C ALA A 45 5.56 -4.01 4.54
N LYS A 46 5.17 -4.90 3.63
CA LYS A 46 5.85 -6.18 3.40
C LYS A 46 7.26 -6.01 2.85
N LEU A 47 7.43 -5.14 1.85
CA LEU A 47 8.75 -4.82 1.30
C LEU A 47 9.68 -4.27 2.38
N ASN A 48 9.22 -3.34 3.22
CA ASN A 48 10.00 -2.81 4.34
C ASN A 48 10.48 -3.91 5.31
N GLN A 49 9.69 -4.96 5.53
CA GLN A 49 10.09 -6.10 6.39
C GLN A 49 11.25 -6.86 5.75
N TYR A 50 11.19 -7.12 4.45
CA TYR A 50 12.28 -7.77 3.71
C TYR A 50 13.54 -6.90 3.67
N GLU A 51 13.39 -5.61 3.38
CA GLU A 51 14.50 -4.66 3.34
C GLU A 51 15.23 -4.59 4.68
N GLN A 52 14.50 -4.54 5.79
CA GLN A 52 15.09 -4.56 7.13
C GLN A 52 15.76 -5.89 7.46
N ARG A 53 15.16 -7.01 7.03
CA ARG A 53 15.67 -8.36 7.32
C ARG A 53 16.97 -8.65 6.58
N TYR A 54 17.07 -8.23 5.32
CA TYR A 54 18.21 -8.53 4.44
C TYR A 54 19.19 -7.38 4.30
N GLY A 55 18.84 -6.18 4.78
CA GLY A 55 19.70 -5.00 4.73
C GLY A 55 19.92 -4.47 3.30
N LEU A 56 18.99 -4.76 2.39
CA LEU A 56 19.06 -4.42 0.97
C LEU A 56 17.76 -3.75 0.55
N SER A 57 17.81 -2.69 -0.26
CA SER A 57 16.56 -2.07 -0.74
C SER A 57 15.87 -2.97 -1.78
N SER A 58 14.53 -2.89 -1.88
CA SER A 58 13.78 -3.71 -2.84
C SER A 58 14.22 -3.50 -4.30
N PRO A 59 14.54 -2.27 -4.77
CA PRO A 59 15.08 -2.07 -6.12
C PRO A 59 16.45 -2.74 -6.35
N GLU A 60 17.35 -2.69 -5.37
CA GLU A 60 18.66 -3.33 -5.45
C GLU A 60 18.54 -4.85 -5.43
N PHE A 61 17.71 -5.37 -4.52
CA PHE A 61 17.35 -6.78 -4.45
C PHE A 61 16.80 -7.29 -5.78
N TYR A 62 15.81 -6.59 -6.34
CA TYR A 62 15.14 -7.01 -7.56
C TYR A 62 16.08 -7.06 -8.77
N THR A 63 17.02 -6.11 -8.86
CA THR A 63 18.06 -6.13 -9.89
C THR A 63 18.96 -7.36 -9.77
N GLN A 64 19.38 -7.72 -8.54
CA GLN A 64 20.22 -8.90 -8.29
C GLN A 64 19.46 -10.23 -8.46
N PHE A 65 18.15 -10.23 -8.18
CA PHE A 65 17.27 -11.36 -8.40
C PHE A 65 17.14 -11.66 -9.90
N LEU A 66 16.87 -10.64 -10.71
CA LEU A 66 16.77 -10.78 -12.17
C LEU A 66 18.09 -11.16 -12.85
N SER A 67 19.24 -10.78 -12.27
CA SER A 67 20.55 -11.22 -12.78
C SER A 67 20.89 -12.67 -12.46
N GLY A 68 20.02 -13.39 -11.74
CA GLY A 68 20.23 -14.78 -11.34
C GLY A 68 21.39 -14.95 -10.35
N THR A 69 21.80 -13.85 -9.69
CA THR A 69 22.91 -13.86 -8.72
C THR A 69 22.44 -14.26 -7.32
N LEU A 70 21.14 -14.09 -7.06
CA LEU A 70 20.48 -14.59 -5.86
C LEU A 70 19.99 -16.02 -6.08
N GLY A 71 19.97 -16.79 -4.99
CA GLY A 71 19.44 -18.16 -4.99
C GLY A 71 17.92 -18.21 -5.12
N ASP A 72 17.37 -19.40 -4.91
CA ASP A 72 15.96 -19.76 -5.04
C ASP A 72 15.23 -19.81 -3.69
N ALA A 73 15.70 -19.05 -2.70
CA ALA A 73 15.02 -18.98 -1.41
C ALA A 73 13.58 -18.48 -1.59
N GLU A 74 12.64 -19.12 -0.91
CA GLU A 74 11.21 -18.78 -0.96
C GLU A 74 10.97 -17.29 -0.67
N ASP A 75 11.66 -16.74 0.35
CA ASP A 75 11.64 -15.32 0.71
C ASP A 75 12.01 -14.40 -0.47
N TYR A 76 12.93 -14.80 -1.36
CA TYR A 76 13.31 -14.00 -2.53
C TYR A 76 12.23 -14.02 -3.61
N ILE A 77 11.58 -15.16 -3.82
CA ILE A 77 10.48 -15.28 -4.78
C ILE A 77 9.30 -14.42 -4.32
N GLU A 78 8.94 -14.50 -3.03
CA GLU A 78 7.89 -13.67 -2.45
C GLU A 78 8.23 -12.18 -2.52
N TRP A 79 9.45 -11.80 -2.14
CA TRP A 79 9.89 -10.40 -2.18
C TRP A 79 9.85 -9.84 -3.60
N ALA A 80 10.32 -10.59 -4.60
CA ALA A 80 10.24 -10.19 -6.00
C ALA A 80 8.79 -9.99 -6.45
N GLY A 81 7.90 -10.92 -6.09
CA GLY A 81 6.47 -10.80 -6.40
C GLY A 81 5.83 -9.54 -5.79
N PHE A 82 6.10 -9.24 -4.52
CA PHE A 82 5.61 -8.00 -3.90
C PHE A 82 6.15 -6.75 -4.58
N TYR A 83 7.42 -6.77 -5.01
CA TYR A 83 8.01 -5.62 -5.69
C TYR A 83 7.42 -5.42 -7.08
N GLU A 84 7.19 -6.50 -7.85
CA GLU A 84 6.49 -6.45 -9.14
C GLU A 84 5.08 -5.88 -8.99
N MET A 85 4.31 -6.34 -8.01
CA MET A 85 2.96 -5.83 -7.72
C MET A 85 2.95 -4.33 -7.36
N LEU A 86 4.04 -3.81 -6.79
CA LEU A 86 4.15 -2.37 -6.48
C LEU A 86 4.48 -1.53 -7.73
N GLN A 87 5.18 -2.11 -8.71
CA GLN A 87 5.59 -1.44 -9.94
C GLN A 87 4.54 -1.50 -11.06
N SER A 88 3.52 -2.37 -10.95
CA SER A 88 2.39 -2.47 -11.88
C SER A 88 1.38 -1.34 -11.69
#